data_AF-A0A6B2LPA8-F1
#
_entry.id   AF-A0A6B2LPA8-F1
#
_cell.length_a   1.000
_cell.length_b   1.000
_cell.length_c   1.000
_cell.angle_alpha   90.00
_cell.angle_beta   90.00
_cell.angle_gamma   90.00
#
_symmetry.space_group_name_H-M   'P 1'
#
loop_
_entity.id
_entity.type
_entity.pdbx_description
1 polymer ?
#
loop_
_entity_poly.entity_id
_entity_poly.type
_entity_poly.pdbx_seq_one_letter_code
_entity_poly.pdbx_strand_id
1 'polypeptide(L)'
;MVTNSSVVYNTTNQLCNLIFVNCFKDHVYELQLGFYNLKGSIPESIGNLINAISIILNNNKLTGTIPQSILNLTSLKTLDLSFNSLSGTIPDSFSQFSLINLKLQDNELSGTLPDSIQYLNQLTTLMVGNNNLLEGTLPI
;
A
#
# COMPACT_ATOMS: atom_id res chain seq x y z
N MET A 1 39.45 1.56 -23.79
CA MET A 1 38.35 0.57 -23.81
C MET A 1 38.31 -0.11 -22.46
N VAL A 2 37.41 0.32 -21.57
CA VAL A 2 37.08 -0.43 -20.35
C VAL A 2 35.59 -0.67 -20.45
N THR A 3 35.22 -1.93 -20.64
CA THR A 3 33.83 -2.37 -20.78
C THR A 3 33.12 -2.13 -19.45
N ASN A 4 32.16 -1.21 -19.48
CA ASN A 4 31.23 -0.97 -18.40
C ASN A 4 30.25 -2.15 -18.39
N SER A 5 30.55 -3.18 -17.60
CA SER A 5 29.62 -4.29 -17.38
C SER A 5 28.48 -3.76 -16.52
N SER A 6 27.34 -3.55 -17.17
CA SER A 6 26.04 -3.35 -16.56
C SER A 6 25.76 -4.52 -15.61
N VAL A 7 26.06 -4.33 -14.33
CA VAL A 7 25.53 -5.17 -13.27
C VAL A 7 24.04 -4.87 -13.24
N VAL A 8 23.26 -5.74 -13.89
CA VAL A 8 21.82 -5.80 -13.70
C VAL A 8 21.61 -6.30 -12.26
N TYR A 9 21.47 -5.36 -11.32
CA TYR A 9 21.14 -5.67 -9.93
C TYR A 9 19.73 -6.28 -9.92
N ASN A 10 19.64 -7.57 -9.61
CA ASN A 10 18.37 -8.23 -9.34
C ASN A 10 17.90 -7.80 -7.94
N THR A 11 17.16 -6.70 -7.87
CA THR A 11 16.82 -5.94 -6.65
C THR A 11 15.95 -6.69 -5.65
N THR A 12 15.22 -7.74 -6.08
CA THR A 12 14.33 -8.53 -5.23
C THR A 12 15.11 -9.33 -4.18
N ASN A 13 16.28 -9.85 -4.56
CA ASN A 13 17.07 -10.75 -3.72
C ASN A 13 17.75 -10.04 -2.53
N GLN A 14 17.90 -8.72 -2.59
CA GLN A 14 18.54 -7.93 -1.54
C GLN A 14 17.54 -7.49 -0.46
N LEU A 15 16.27 -7.27 -0.82
CA LEU A 15 15.22 -6.88 0.10
C LEU A 15 14.88 -7.99 1.10
N CYS A 16 14.97 -9.25 0.69
CA CYS A 16 14.68 -10.42 1.53
C CYS A 16 15.64 -10.62 2.71
N ASN A 17 16.73 -9.85 2.79
CA ASN A 17 17.65 -9.86 3.94
C ASN A 17 17.26 -8.86 5.03
N LEU A 18 16.23 -8.05 4.80
CA LEU A 18 15.80 -7.01 5.74
C LEU A 18 14.82 -7.61 6.76
N ILE A 19 15.03 -7.26 8.03
CA ILE A 19 14.25 -7.80 9.17
C ILE A 19 12.73 -7.53 9.04
N PHE A 20 12.37 -6.48 8.32
CA PHE A 20 10.99 -6.03 8.09
C PHE A 20 10.42 -6.49 6.74
N VAL A 21 11.10 -7.38 6.02
CA VAL A 21 10.66 -7.92 4.73
C VAL A 21 10.61 -9.44 4.84
N ASN A 22 9.42 -10.00 4.71
CA ASN A 22 9.28 -11.44 4.63
C ASN A 22 9.18 -11.86 3.15
N CYS A 23 9.97 -12.86 2.76
CA CYS A 23 10.01 -13.38 1.40
C CYS A 23 9.63 -14.86 1.32
N PHE A 24 8.99 -15.25 0.21
CA PHE A 24 8.70 -16.62 -0.16
C PHE A 24 9.24 -16.86 -1.57
N LYS A 25 10.15 -17.83 -1.72
CA LYS A 25 10.86 -18.10 -2.99
C LYS A 25 11.45 -16.83 -3.62
N ASP A 26 12.21 -16.06 -2.84
CA ASP A 26 12.90 -14.82 -3.24
C ASP A 26 11.99 -13.66 -3.71
N HIS A 27 10.69 -13.74 -3.43
CA HIS A 27 9.75 -12.66 -3.66
C HIS A 27 9.23 -12.13 -2.33
N VAL A 28 9.18 -10.81 -2.19
CA VAL A 28 8.55 -10.14 -1.05
C VAL A 28 7.07 -10.54 -1.02
N TYR A 29 6.66 -11.25 0.03
CA TYR A 29 5.25 -11.55 0.28
C TYR A 29 4.67 -10.63 1.36
N GLU A 30 5.51 -10.05 2.22
CA GLU A 30 5.07 -9.12 3.24
C GLU A 30 6.14 -8.04 3.53
N LEU A 31 5.68 -6.79 3.61
CA LEU A 31 6.49 -5.61 3.96
C LEU A 31 5.95 -4.98 5.24
N GLN A 32 6.74 -5.00 6.32
CA GLN A 32 6.38 -4.51 7.66
C GLN A 32 7.21 -3.29 8.07
N LEU A 33 6.86 -2.13 7.55
CA LEU A 33 7.55 -0.86 7.84
C LEU A 33 6.73 0.07 8.73
N GLY A 34 5.90 -0.47 9.63
CA GLY A 34 5.17 0.33 10.60
C GLY A 34 6.06 0.89 11.73
N PHE A 35 5.70 2.04 12.30
CA PHE A 35 6.36 2.63 13.48
C PHE A 35 7.84 3.07 13.30
N TYR A 36 8.28 3.35 12.07
CA TYR A 36 9.68 3.72 11.78
C TYR A 36 9.92 5.23 11.61
N ASN A 37 8.92 6.09 11.88
CA ASN A 37 9.00 7.53 11.62
C ASN A 37 9.37 7.88 10.16
N LEU A 38 9.02 7.00 9.22
CA LEU A 38 9.29 7.21 7.79
C LEU A 38 8.59 8.49 7.31
N LYS A 39 9.26 9.23 6.43
CA LYS A 39 8.78 10.51 5.89
C LYS A 39 8.78 10.48 4.37
N GLY A 40 8.09 11.44 3.77
CA GLY A 40 7.98 11.55 2.32
C GLY A 40 6.85 10.68 1.78
N SER A 41 6.78 10.55 0.45
CA SER A 41 5.71 9.82 -0.22
C SER A 41 6.00 8.33 -0.34
N ILE A 42 4.94 7.55 -0.46
CA ILE A 42 5.04 6.15 -0.92
C ILE A 42 5.51 6.19 -2.38
N PRO A 43 6.65 5.58 -2.74
CA PRO A 43 7.18 5.64 -4.09
C PRO A 43 6.40 4.73 -5.04
N GLU A 44 6.34 5.10 -6.33
CA GLU A 44 5.72 4.27 -7.39
C GLU A 44 6.39 2.89 -7.55
N SER A 45 7.62 2.73 -7.07
CA SER A 45 8.30 1.43 -7.05
C SER A 45 7.63 0.41 -6.12
N ILE A 46 6.70 0.81 -5.24
CA ILE A 46 5.92 -0.11 -4.42
C ILE A 46 5.16 -1.13 -5.29
N GLY A 47 4.72 -0.72 -6.49
CA GLY A 47 4.04 -1.61 -7.44
C GLY A 47 4.90 -2.72 -8.03
N ASN A 48 6.21 -2.72 -7.79
CA ASN A 48 7.10 -3.81 -8.20
C ASN A 48 6.98 -5.04 -7.28
N LEU A 49 6.34 -4.91 -6.12
CA LEU A 49 6.14 -6.00 -5.16
C LEU A 49 4.95 -6.88 -5.55
N ILE A 50 4.85 -7.29 -6.81
CA ILE A 50 3.65 -7.92 -7.42
C ILE A 50 3.11 -9.17 -6.69
N ASN A 51 3.95 -9.82 -5.89
CA ASN A 51 3.61 -11.01 -5.09
C ASN A 51 3.31 -10.69 -3.62
N ALA A 52 3.32 -9.40 -3.23
CA ALA A 52 3.02 -8.99 -1.87
C ALA A 52 1.56 -9.30 -1.53
N ILE A 53 1.39 -9.97 -0.40
CA ILE A 53 0.11 -10.31 0.22
C ILE A 53 -0.22 -9.26 1.30
N SER A 54 0.78 -8.70 1.96
CA SER A 54 0.61 -7.75 3.05
C SER A 54 1.58 -6.57 2.93
N ILE A 55 1.06 -5.35 2.99
CA ILE A 55 1.84 -4.11 3.09
C ILE A 55 1.37 -3.34 4.33
N ILE A 56 2.28 -3.19 5.28
CA ILE A 56 2.05 -2.53 6.57
C ILE A 56 2.99 -1.34 6.68
N LEU A 57 2.47 -0.13 6.48
CA LEU A 57 3.20 1.15 6.53
C LEU A 57 2.64 2.09 7.62
N ASN A 58 1.87 1.55 8.56
CA ASN A 58 1.13 2.34 9.54
C ASN A 58 2.03 3.04 10.57
N ASN A 59 1.50 4.07 11.24
CA ASN A 59 2.22 4.81 12.28
C ASN A 59 3.56 5.37 11.79
N ASN A 60 3.52 6.08 10.67
CA ASN A 60 4.65 6.82 10.12
C ASN A 60 4.26 8.29 9.90
N LYS A 61 5.09 9.04 9.16
CA LYS A 61 4.86 10.43 8.76
C LYS A 61 4.86 10.52 7.23
N LEU A 62 4.30 9.50 6.57
CA LEU A 62 4.21 9.45 5.12
C LEU A 62 3.21 10.50 4.64
N THR A 63 3.52 11.15 3.53
CA THR A 63 2.76 12.27 2.95
C THR A 63 2.43 12.02 1.48
N GLY A 64 1.65 12.89 0.85
CA GLY A 64 1.29 12.76 -0.57
C GLY A 64 0.19 11.74 -0.79
N THR A 65 0.02 11.25 -2.01
CA THR A 65 -1.09 10.36 -2.37
C THR A 65 -0.73 8.89 -2.28
N ILE A 66 -1.74 8.03 -2.27
CA ILE A 66 -1.55 6.60 -2.55
C ILE A 66 -1.13 6.49 -4.04
N PRO A 67 0.02 5.88 -4.35
CA PRO A 67 0.53 5.81 -5.72
C PRO A 67 -0.32 4.87 -6.58
N GLN A 68 -0.50 5.22 -7.86
CA GLN A 68 -1.35 4.44 -8.77
C GLN A 68 -0.79 3.03 -9.00
N SER A 69 0.54 2.87 -8.95
CA SER A 69 1.20 1.56 -9.04
C SER A 69 0.81 0.56 -7.96
N ILE A 70 0.14 0.98 -6.87
CA ILE A 70 -0.39 0.05 -5.87
C ILE A 70 -1.38 -0.94 -6.51
N LEU A 71 -2.04 -0.53 -7.60
CA LEU A 71 -2.96 -1.36 -8.39
C LEU A 71 -2.28 -2.54 -9.09
N ASN A 72 -0.95 -2.54 -9.22
CA ASN A 72 -0.20 -3.67 -9.75
C ASN A 72 -0.10 -4.84 -8.77
N LEU A 73 -0.43 -4.63 -7.49
CA LEU A 73 -0.28 -5.61 -6.41
C LEU A 73 -1.49 -6.55 -6.34
N THR A 74 -1.74 -7.28 -7.43
CA THR A 74 -2.96 -8.09 -7.60
C THR A 74 -3.12 -9.21 -6.56
N SER A 75 -2.03 -9.60 -5.88
CA SER A 75 -2.03 -10.59 -4.79
C SER A 75 -2.37 -10.01 -3.41
N LEU A 76 -2.51 -8.68 -3.28
CA LEU A 76 -2.62 -7.99 -2.00
C LEU A 76 -3.92 -8.35 -1.27
N LYS A 77 -3.77 -8.71 0.02
CA LYS A 77 -4.85 -9.07 0.94
C LYS A 77 -4.97 -8.09 2.10
N THR A 78 -3.86 -7.52 2.54
CA THR A 78 -3.83 -6.55 3.64
C THR A 78 -3.07 -5.31 3.20
N LEU A 79 -3.73 -4.16 3.31
CA LEU A 79 -3.12 -2.84 3.14
C LEU A 79 -3.39 -2.01 4.40
N ASP A 80 -2.34 -1.71 5.16
CA ASP A 80 -2.42 -0.86 6.34
C ASP A 80 -1.55 0.39 6.15
N LEU A 81 -2.21 1.51 5.84
CA LEU A 81 -1.61 2.84 5.70
C LEU A 81 -2.04 3.77 6.83
N SER A 82 -2.66 3.25 7.88
CA SER A 82 -3.24 4.04 8.95
C SER A 82 -2.22 4.86 9.74
N PHE A 83 -2.64 5.96 10.37
CA PHE A 83 -1.78 6.84 11.17
C PHE A 83 -0.59 7.37 10.35
N ASN A 84 -0.91 8.12 9.30
CA ASN A 84 0.03 8.84 8.44
C ASN A 84 -0.56 10.23 8.09
N SER A 85 0.05 10.95 7.16
CA SER A 85 -0.43 12.21 6.59
C SER A 85 -0.68 12.07 5.09
N LEU A 86 -1.21 10.93 4.65
CA LEU A 86 -1.57 10.70 3.25
C LEU A 86 -2.79 11.53 2.87
N SER A 87 -2.81 12.02 1.65
CA SER A 87 -3.81 12.94 1.10
C SER A 87 -4.33 12.43 -0.24
N GLY A 88 -5.29 13.16 -0.83
CA GLY A 88 -5.94 12.76 -2.08
C GLY A 88 -7.06 11.74 -1.86
N THR A 89 -7.54 11.16 -2.94
CA THR A 89 -8.73 10.28 -2.92
C THR A 89 -8.37 8.81 -2.72
N ILE A 90 -9.33 8.04 -2.22
CA ILE A 90 -9.25 6.58 -2.20
C ILE A 90 -9.51 6.10 -3.65
N PRO A 91 -8.62 5.29 -4.27
CA PRO A 91 -8.83 4.83 -5.64
C PRO A 91 -10.04 3.87 -5.76
N ASP A 92 -10.98 4.19 -6.65
CA ASP A 92 -12.11 3.31 -7.00
C ASP A 92 -11.66 1.92 -7.45
N SER A 93 -10.47 1.82 -8.03
CA SER A 93 -9.91 0.58 -8.51
C SER A 93 -9.48 -0.38 -7.41
N PHE A 94 -9.66 -0.06 -6.12
CA PHE A 94 -9.39 -1.02 -5.04
C PHE A 94 -10.29 -2.25 -5.12
N SER A 95 -11.48 -2.15 -5.71
CA SER A 95 -12.38 -3.28 -5.95
C SER A 95 -11.78 -4.40 -6.81
N GLN A 96 -10.71 -4.14 -7.57
CA GLN A 96 -10.03 -5.17 -8.35
C GLN A 96 -9.23 -6.15 -7.48
N PHE A 97 -8.89 -5.74 -6.25
CA PHE A 97 -8.19 -6.60 -5.32
C PHE A 97 -9.16 -7.52 -4.60
N SER A 98 -8.62 -8.62 -4.08
CA SER A 98 -9.33 -9.48 -3.13
C SER A 98 -8.92 -9.14 -1.69
N LEU A 99 -9.02 -7.87 -1.31
CA LEU A 99 -8.62 -7.37 0.01
C LEU A 99 -9.47 -8.01 1.12
N ILE A 100 -8.79 -8.34 2.22
CA ILE A 100 -9.38 -8.81 3.47
C ILE A 100 -9.36 -7.68 4.51
N ASN A 101 -8.30 -6.87 4.52
CA ASN A 101 -8.12 -5.76 5.44
C ASN A 101 -7.67 -4.51 4.68
N LEU A 102 -8.45 -3.44 4.81
CA LEU A 102 -8.10 -2.11 4.31
C LEU A 102 -8.18 -1.11 5.47
N LYS A 103 -7.03 -0.56 5.84
CA LYS A 103 -6.89 0.39 6.95
C LYS A 103 -6.23 1.67 6.45
N LEU A 104 -7.01 2.73 6.43
CA LEU A 104 -6.67 4.07 5.96
C LEU A 104 -6.99 5.14 7.00
N GLN A 105 -7.46 4.76 8.19
CA GLN A 105 -7.84 5.70 9.24
C GLN A 105 -6.68 6.57 9.70
N ASP A 106 -7.00 7.74 10.25
CA ASP A 106 -6.01 8.72 10.74
C ASP A 106 -5.03 9.12 9.63
N ASN A 107 -5.59 9.71 8.56
CA ASN A 107 -4.88 10.33 7.44
C ASN A 107 -5.61 11.63 7.03
N GLU A 108 -5.19 12.25 5.94
CA GLU A 108 -5.75 13.47 5.35
C GLU A 108 -6.45 13.17 4.00
N LEU A 109 -7.00 11.96 3.83
CA LEU A 109 -7.68 11.55 2.60
C LEU A 109 -8.97 12.35 2.41
N SER A 110 -9.29 12.64 1.15
CA SER A 110 -10.40 13.49 0.74
C SER A 110 -11.31 12.83 -0.29
N GLY A 111 -12.46 13.47 -0.57
CA GLY A 111 -13.44 12.98 -1.52
C GLY A 111 -14.38 11.94 -0.90
N THR A 112 -14.91 11.04 -1.71
CA THR A 112 -15.89 10.04 -1.24
C THR A 112 -15.25 8.69 -0.97
N LEU A 113 -15.91 7.88 -0.15
CA LEU A 113 -15.63 6.46 -0.07
C LEU A 113 -16.16 5.81 -1.38
N PRO A 114 -15.33 5.15 -2.20
CA PRO A 114 -15.78 4.63 -3.49
C PRO A 114 -16.90 3.60 -3.37
N ASP A 115 -17.94 3.72 -4.21
CA ASP A 115 -19.02 2.72 -4.32
C ASP A 115 -18.49 1.32 -4.64
N SER A 116 -17.33 1.25 -5.30
CA SER A 116 -16.69 0.02 -5.67
C SER A 116 -16.25 -0.84 -4.47
N ILE A 117 -16.15 -0.27 -3.28
CA ILE A 117 -15.86 -1.00 -2.03
C ILE A 117 -16.92 -2.07 -1.75
N GLN A 118 -18.16 -1.88 -2.22
CA GLN A 118 -19.20 -2.91 -2.11
C GLN A 118 -18.83 -4.23 -2.80
N TYR A 119 -17.94 -4.19 -3.80
CA TYR A 119 -17.50 -5.37 -4.55
C TYR A 119 -16.32 -6.10 -3.90
N LEU A 120 -15.79 -5.60 -2.79
CA LEU A 120 -14.72 -6.26 -2.02
C LEU A 120 -15.29 -7.40 -1.17
N ASN A 121 -15.70 -8.49 -1.82
CA ASN A 121 -16.43 -9.61 -1.19
C ASN A 121 -15.66 -10.36 -0.09
N GLN A 122 -14.34 -10.16 0.02
CA GLN A 122 -13.49 -10.78 1.06
C GLN A 122 -13.18 -9.82 2.22
N LEU A 123 -13.64 -8.56 2.15
CA LEU A 123 -13.29 -7.53 3.12
C LEU A 123 -13.95 -7.84 4.46
N THR A 124 -13.11 -8.00 5.48
CA THR A 124 -13.54 -8.23 6.87
C THR A 124 -13.32 -7.00 7.74
N THR A 125 -12.34 -6.17 7.37
CA THR A 125 -11.97 -4.95 8.09
C THR A 125 -11.84 -3.80 7.11
N LEU A 126 -12.68 -2.79 7.30
CA LEU A 126 -12.57 -1.48 6.65
C LEU A 126 -12.46 -0.40 7.73
N MET A 127 -11.33 0.29 7.77
CA MET A 127 -11.11 1.40 8.70
C MET A 127 -10.73 2.64 7.89
N VAL A 128 -11.64 3.63 7.83
CA VAL A 128 -11.43 4.89 7.10
C VAL A 128 -11.70 6.12 7.96
N GLY A 129 -12.01 5.93 9.24
CA GLY A 129 -12.31 7.01 10.19
C GLY A 129 -11.16 8.01 10.35
N ASN A 130 -11.45 9.17 10.95
CA ASN A 130 -10.46 10.22 11.19
C ASN A 130 -9.72 10.68 9.91
N ASN A 131 -10.40 10.67 8.76
CA ASN A 131 -9.99 11.39 7.57
C ASN A 131 -10.92 12.59 7.41
N ASN A 132 -10.54 13.74 7.98
CA ASN A 132 -11.42 14.90 8.14
C ASN A 132 -11.90 15.54 6.82
N LEU A 133 -11.40 15.08 5.67
CA LEU A 133 -11.76 15.55 4.33
C LEU A 133 -12.59 14.52 3.54
N LEU A 134 -12.88 13.34 4.10
CA LEU A 134 -13.82 12.40 3.50
C LEU A 134 -15.25 12.90 3.68
N GLU A 135 -16.02 12.85 2.60
CA GLU A 135 -17.40 13.34 2.52
C GLU A 135 -18.30 12.39 1.71
N GLY A 136 -19.57 12.77 1.55
CA GLY A 136 -20.54 12.00 0.78
C GLY A 136 -21.29 10.94 1.60
N THR A 137 -21.84 9.95 0.90
CA THR A 137 -22.65 8.88 1.48
C THR A 137 -21.83 7.63 1.72
N LEU A 138 -22.30 6.78 2.64
CA LEU A 138 -21.77 5.42 2.74
C LEU A 138 -22.13 4.66 1.46
N PRO A 139 -21.18 3.92 0.86
CA PRO A 139 -21.46 3.03 -0.25
C PRO A 139 -22.35 1.91 0.26
N ILE A 140 -23.50 1.74 -0.39
CA ILE A 140 -24.52 0.72 -0.09
C ILE A 140 -24.62 -0.29 -1.23
#